data_AF-A0A6L8KE04-F1
#
_entry.id   AF-A0A6L8KE04-F1
#
_cell.length_a   1.000
_cell.length_b   1.000
_cell.length_c   1.000
_cell.angle_alpha   90.00
_cell.angle_beta   90.00
_cell.angle_gamma   90.00
#
_symmetry.space_group_name_H-M   'P 1'
#
loop_
_entity.id
_entity.type
_entity.pdbx_description
1 polymer ?
#
loop_
_entity_poly.entity_id
_entity_poly.type
_entity_poly.pdbx_seq_one_letter_code
_entity_poly.pdbx_strand_id
1 'polypeptide(L)'
;MKLGLNFKWAAVASLAALSTVLAACGSSDKVDTGAQRVKHVFVITLENKDYNDSFVNSTQNPYLQKTLPGMGALLTQYYGTGHASLTNYIAMISGQPVTPSSAADCTTYTDFVQTGTSAEGLPVGDGCVYPAAVKTLPDQLKTSGLTWRGYMEDMGNDPTRESATCGHPTIGTTDQTNHQLAPSAAVPKGDQYAARHNPFVYFHSIIDSPDCKTNVVALDKLEGDLAKVDSTPNFVFITPNVCNDGHDGDGTGAAGKGCINGQPGGLKTADEFLKVWVPKILASEAYKKDGLLIINFDEGGATAGQTVTVDSSGKQHIVVSYNSAEACCNQQGGPNVKYPLTLTFPVSATMQYDLSFPAAGGGRTGAVLISPFIKPGTVSNTAYNHYSLLKSIEQIFKIKEYLGYANQSGLAAFGDDIFTN
;
A
#
# COMPACT_ATOMS: atom_id res chain seq x y z
N MET A 1 38.91 -53.67 -76.35
CA MET A 1 40.20 -53.56 -75.63
C MET A 1 39.93 -52.75 -74.36
N LYS A 2 40.14 -53.37 -73.18
CA LYS A 2 40.09 -52.83 -71.79
C LYS A 2 38.75 -52.24 -71.31
N LEU A 3 37.99 -52.93 -70.43
CA LEU A 3 38.05 -53.01 -68.95
C LEU A 3 37.92 -51.67 -68.20
N GLY A 4 36.95 -51.58 -67.28
CA GLY A 4 37.06 -50.73 -66.07
C GLY A 4 35.75 -50.13 -65.54
N LEU A 5 35.24 -50.69 -64.43
CA LEU A 5 34.12 -50.25 -63.58
C LEU A 5 34.27 -48.81 -63.02
N ASN A 6 33.16 -48.10 -62.76
CA ASN A 6 32.64 -47.87 -61.38
C ASN A 6 31.41 -46.93 -61.30
N PHE A 7 30.51 -47.32 -60.39
CA PHE A 7 29.21 -46.73 -60.01
C PHE A 7 29.31 -45.34 -59.32
N LYS A 8 28.29 -44.48 -59.52
CA LYS A 8 27.74 -43.58 -58.49
C LYS A 8 26.23 -43.36 -58.68
N TRP A 9 25.49 -43.45 -57.57
CA TRP A 9 24.05 -43.24 -57.42
C TRP A 9 23.71 -41.76 -57.16
N ALA A 10 22.58 -41.27 -57.69
CA ALA A 10 21.76 -40.16 -57.15
C ALA A 10 20.42 -40.18 -57.90
N ALA A 11 19.31 -40.55 -57.28
CA ALA A 11 18.42 -39.74 -56.43
C ALA A 11 17.12 -39.42 -57.20
N VAL A 12 16.05 -40.16 -56.86
CA VAL A 12 14.68 -39.98 -57.37
C VAL A 12 13.97 -38.97 -56.46
N ALA A 13 13.41 -37.92 -57.07
CA ALA A 13 12.57 -36.93 -56.40
C ALA A 13 11.14 -37.47 -56.26
N SER A 14 10.56 -37.36 -55.05
CA SER A 14 9.17 -37.70 -54.76
C SER A 14 8.43 -36.46 -54.24
N LEU A 15 7.31 -36.14 -54.88
CA LEU A 15 6.31 -35.16 -54.46
C LEU A 15 5.68 -35.56 -53.12
N ALA A 16 5.45 -34.58 -52.24
CA ALA A 16 4.48 -34.69 -51.14
C ALA A 16 3.59 -33.45 -51.13
N ALA A 17 2.28 -33.70 -51.14
CA ALA A 17 1.20 -32.73 -51.18
C ALA A 17 1.10 -31.94 -49.86
N LEU A 18 0.91 -30.62 -49.97
CA LEU A 18 0.70 -29.71 -48.85
C LEU A 18 -0.80 -29.65 -48.52
N SER A 19 -1.21 -30.28 -47.43
CA SER A 19 -2.55 -30.13 -46.86
C SER A 19 -2.60 -28.84 -46.05
N THR A 20 -3.36 -27.84 -46.52
CA THR A 20 -3.65 -26.62 -45.79
C THR A 20 -4.68 -26.88 -44.69
N VAL A 21 -4.25 -26.92 -43.43
CA VAL A 21 -5.14 -26.86 -42.27
C VAL A 21 -5.54 -25.40 -42.09
N LEU A 22 -6.79 -25.04 -42.45
CA LEU A 22 -7.41 -23.81 -41.95
C LEU A 22 -7.60 -23.98 -40.44
N ALA A 23 -6.72 -23.36 -39.65
CA ALA A 23 -7.01 -23.09 -38.25
C ALA A 23 -8.14 -22.07 -38.20
N ALA A 24 -9.35 -22.54 -37.93
CA ALA A 24 -10.46 -21.68 -37.56
C ALA A 24 -10.02 -20.87 -36.33
N CYS A 25 -10.05 -19.54 -36.46
CA CYS A 25 -9.97 -18.63 -35.34
C CYS A 25 -11.22 -18.84 -34.48
N GLY A 26 -11.13 -19.77 -33.53
CA GLY A 26 -12.03 -19.81 -32.40
C GLY A 26 -11.69 -18.64 -31.51
N SER A 27 -12.60 -17.65 -31.46
CA SER A 27 -12.66 -16.70 -30.37
C SER A 27 -12.52 -17.48 -29.06
N SER A 28 -11.41 -17.29 -28.36
CA SER A 28 -11.33 -17.67 -26.96
C SER A 28 -12.42 -16.86 -26.26
N ASP A 29 -13.56 -17.50 -25.95
CA ASP A 29 -14.46 -17.01 -24.93
C ASP A 29 -13.56 -16.77 -23.71
N LYS A 30 -13.29 -15.49 -23.41
CA LYS A 30 -12.42 -15.10 -22.31
C LYS A 30 -13.10 -15.63 -21.05
N VAL A 31 -12.56 -16.69 -20.47
CA VAL A 31 -12.94 -17.12 -19.14
C VAL A 31 -12.75 -15.90 -18.23
N ASP A 32 -13.84 -15.42 -17.65
CA ASP A 32 -13.86 -14.31 -16.70
C ASP A 32 -12.97 -14.73 -15.52
N THR A 33 -11.77 -14.13 -15.42
CA THR A 33 -10.83 -14.50 -14.34
C THR A 33 -11.44 -14.13 -13.00
N GLY A 34 -11.12 -14.83 -11.91
CA GLY A 34 -11.68 -14.52 -10.58
C GLY A 34 -11.50 -13.04 -10.19
N ALA A 35 -10.42 -12.40 -10.64
CA ALA A 35 -10.19 -10.97 -10.50
C ALA A 35 -11.25 -10.09 -11.19
N GLN A 36 -11.66 -10.43 -12.42
CA GLN A 36 -12.61 -9.64 -13.21
C GLN A 36 -14.05 -9.68 -12.65
N ARG A 37 -14.34 -10.68 -11.81
CA ARG A 37 -15.62 -10.82 -11.09
C ARG A 37 -15.73 -9.94 -9.85
N VAL A 38 -14.61 -9.48 -9.28
CA VAL A 38 -14.61 -8.56 -8.13
C VAL A 38 -15.23 -7.22 -8.51
N LYS A 39 -16.07 -6.67 -7.61
CA LYS A 39 -16.70 -5.34 -7.75
C LYS A 39 -16.62 -4.49 -6.47
N HIS A 40 -16.26 -5.09 -5.34
CA HIS A 40 -15.98 -4.38 -4.09
C HIS A 40 -14.59 -4.79 -3.57
N VAL A 41 -13.70 -3.82 -3.40
CA VAL A 41 -12.35 -4.02 -2.87
C VAL A 41 -12.23 -3.28 -1.55
N PHE A 42 -11.85 -4.01 -0.50
CA PHE A 42 -11.57 -3.50 0.83
C PHE A 42 -10.07 -3.64 1.08
N VAL A 43 -9.41 -2.55 1.44
CA VAL A 43 -8.00 -2.54 1.83
C VAL A 43 -7.93 -2.10 3.29
N ILE A 44 -7.35 -2.93 4.15
CA ILE A 44 -6.95 -2.57 5.51
C ILE A 44 -5.42 -2.52 5.50
N THR A 45 -4.85 -1.37 5.83
CA THR A 45 -3.39 -1.23 5.93
C THR A 45 -2.97 -1.11 7.39
N LEU A 46 -2.13 -2.04 7.80
CA LEU A 46 -1.42 -2.08 9.09
C LEU A 46 -0.04 -1.44 8.94
N GLU A 47 0.71 -1.31 10.03
CA GLU A 47 1.97 -0.56 10.04
C GLU A 47 3.19 -1.39 10.45
N ASN A 48 4.33 -1.14 9.77
CA ASN A 48 5.70 -1.42 10.20
C ASN A 48 5.95 -2.85 10.76
N LYS A 49 5.60 -3.90 10.00
CA LYS A 49 5.93 -5.29 10.37
C LYS A 49 6.54 -6.06 9.23
N ASP A 50 7.66 -6.71 9.55
CA ASP A 50 8.24 -7.70 8.65
C ASP A 50 7.37 -8.96 8.60
N TYR A 51 7.40 -9.65 7.45
CA TYR A 51 6.69 -10.90 7.22
C TYR A 51 6.96 -11.95 8.32
N ASN A 52 8.21 -12.04 8.78
CA ASN A 52 8.56 -13.01 9.80
C ASN A 52 7.92 -12.66 11.15
N ASP A 53 7.81 -11.37 11.47
CA ASP A 53 7.20 -10.94 12.72
C ASP A 53 5.69 -11.17 12.67
N SER A 54 5.02 -10.83 11.57
CA SER A 54 3.56 -10.93 11.47
C SER A 54 3.05 -12.35 11.16
N PHE A 55 3.74 -13.12 10.31
CA PHE A 55 3.22 -14.39 9.78
C PHE A 55 3.98 -15.65 10.21
N VAL A 56 5.17 -15.53 10.80
CA VAL A 56 6.00 -16.69 11.16
C VAL A 56 6.18 -16.83 12.68
N ASN A 57 6.67 -15.77 13.33
CA ASN A 57 7.21 -15.84 14.69
C ASN A 57 6.26 -15.30 15.76
N SER A 58 5.30 -14.44 15.39
CA SER A 58 4.49 -13.78 16.41
C SER A 58 3.59 -14.73 17.19
N THR A 59 3.45 -14.39 18.47
CA THR A 59 2.51 -14.99 19.41
C THR A 59 1.35 -14.05 19.75
N GLN A 60 1.36 -12.82 19.21
CA GLN A 60 0.41 -11.76 19.53
C GLN A 60 -0.81 -11.74 18.63
N ASN A 61 -0.68 -12.19 17.37
CA ASN A 61 -1.69 -12.04 16.33
C ASN A 61 -2.16 -13.38 15.70
N PRO A 62 -2.68 -14.33 16.48
CA PRO A 62 -3.09 -15.63 15.93
C PRO A 62 -4.20 -15.53 14.87
N TYR A 63 -5.07 -14.51 14.90
CA TYR A 63 -6.11 -14.35 13.89
C TYR A 63 -5.51 -13.93 12.55
N LEU A 64 -4.69 -12.88 12.53
CA LEU A 64 -3.94 -12.46 11.33
C LEU A 64 -2.97 -13.54 10.83
N GLN A 65 -2.21 -14.16 11.74
CA GLN A 65 -1.16 -15.11 11.38
C GLN A 65 -1.72 -16.45 10.86
N LYS A 66 -2.81 -16.97 11.45
CA LYS A 66 -3.26 -18.35 11.22
C LYS A 66 -4.66 -18.42 10.63
N THR A 67 -5.60 -17.64 11.16
CA THR A 67 -7.00 -17.73 10.73
C THR A 67 -7.20 -17.12 9.35
N LEU A 68 -6.75 -15.89 9.13
CA LEU A 68 -7.00 -15.16 7.88
C LEU A 68 -6.33 -15.83 6.66
N PRO A 69 -5.05 -16.29 6.71
CA PRO A 69 -4.44 -17.08 5.63
C PRO A 69 -5.23 -18.35 5.29
N GLY A 70 -5.76 -19.04 6.30
CA GLY A 70 -6.59 -20.23 6.12
C GLY A 70 -7.93 -19.95 5.42
N MET A 71 -8.37 -18.69 5.35
CA MET A 71 -9.61 -18.27 4.69
C MET A 71 -9.40 -17.81 3.25
N GLY A 72 -8.17 -17.55 2.83
CA GLY A 72 -7.87 -16.94 1.53
C GLY A 72 -6.47 -17.25 1.03
N ALA A 73 -5.74 -16.23 0.58
CA ALA A 73 -4.38 -16.30 0.08
C ALA A 73 -3.40 -15.55 1.00
N LEU A 74 -2.27 -16.17 1.31
CA LEU A 74 -1.11 -15.52 1.90
C LEU A 74 -0.08 -15.18 0.82
N LEU A 75 0.29 -13.91 0.72
CA LEU A 75 1.33 -13.42 -0.17
C LEU A 75 2.62 -13.32 0.66
N THR A 76 3.55 -14.24 0.44
CA THR A 76 4.78 -14.31 1.25
C THR A 76 5.84 -13.32 0.80
N GLN A 77 5.76 -12.85 -0.45
CA GLN A 77 6.67 -11.89 -1.08
C GLN A 77 5.96 -10.58 -1.40
N TYR A 78 5.23 -10.02 -0.43
CA TYR A 78 4.67 -8.67 -0.52
C TYR A 78 5.58 -7.67 0.19
N TYR A 79 5.79 -6.49 -0.41
CA TYR A 79 6.78 -5.51 0.03
C TYR A 79 6.20 -4.10 0.13
N GLY A 80 6.69 -3.33 1.10
CA GLY A 80 6.55 -1.87 1.11
C GLY A 80 7.36 -1.22 -0.02
N THR A 81 7.04 0.02 -0.34
CA THR A 81 7.70 0.79 -1.40
C THR A 81 8.67 1.85 -0.89
N GLY A 82 8.70 2.13 0.40
CA GLY A 82 9.66 3.05 0.97
C GLY A 82 9.63 3.04 2.48
N HIS A 83 10.46 3.91 3.03
CA HIS A 83 10.39 4.40 4.40
C HIS A 83 10.41 5.94 4.36
N ALA A 84 9.68 6.67 5.20
CA ALA A 84 8.69 6.21 6.18
C ALA A 84 7.27 6.03 5.59
N SER A 85 6.28 5.80 6.47
CA SER A 85 4.96 5.26 6.15
C SER A 85 4.19 6.01 5.07
N LEU A 86 4.19 7.34 5.08
CA LEU A 86 3.39 8.17 4.16
C LEU A 86 3.66 7.84 2.68
N THR A 87 4.91 7.53 2.34
CA THR A 87 5.30 7.17 0.98
C THR A 87 4.52 5.95 0.47
N ASN A 88 4.26 4.98 1.34
CA ASN A 88 3.55 3.75 1.02
C ASN A 88 2.05 3.99 0.78
N TYR A 89 1.42 4.83 1.62
CA TYR A 89 0.04 5.28 1.43
C TYR A 89 -0.15 6.03 0.12
N ILE A 90 0.74 6.97 -0.19
CA ILE A 90 0.74 7.71 -1.45
C ILE A 90 0.88 6.74 -2.63
N ALA A 91 1.83 5.81 -2.57
CA ALA A 91 2.06 4.82 -3.62
C ALA A 91 0.82 3.95 -3.89
N MET A 92 0.11 3.51 -2.85
CA MET A 92 -1.07 2.64 -2.96
C MET A 92 -2.24 3.27 -3.73
N ILE A 93 -2.39 4.61 -3.73
CA ILE A 93 -3.52 5.27 -4.41
C ILE A 93 -3.12 6.10 -5.63
N SER A 94 -1.84 6.38 -5.85
CA SER A 94 -1.42 7.31 -6.92
C SER A 94 -0.26 6.82 -7.76
N GLY A 95 0.41 5.74 -7.31
CA GLY A 95 1.63 5.24 -7.94
C GLY A 95 2.79 6.24 -7.93
N GLN A 96 2.68 7.33 -7.16
CA GLN A 96 3.76 8.30 -7.02
C GLN A 96 4.89 7.70 -6.17
N PRO A 97 6.15 7.82 -6.62
CA PRO A 97 7.28 7.44 -5.80
C PRO A 97 7.59 8.50 -4.74
N VAL A 98 8.49 8.11 -3.84
CA VAL A 98 8.97 8.93 -2.72
C VAL A 98 9.48 10.31 -3.14
N THR A 99 9.24 11.29 -2.26
CA THR A 99 9.83 12.63 -2.27
C THR A 99 10.62 12.82 -0.98
N PRO A 100 11.52 13.82 -0.88
CA PRO A 100 12.16 14.14 0.39
C PRO A 100 11.16 14.41 1.52
N SER A 101 10.06 15.12 1.23
CA SER A 101 9.01 15.40 2.22
C SER A 101 8.20 14.16 2.61
N SER A 102 7.85 13.28 1.66
CA SER A 102 7.10 12.05 1.98
C SER A 102 7.96 11.01 2.71
N ALA A 103 9.27 10.97 2.44
CA ALA A 103 10.21 10.15 3.21
C ALA A 103 10.37 10.62 4.66
N ALA A 104 9.96 11.84 4.96
CA ALA A 104 9.92 12.43 6.30
C ALA A 104 8.50 12.45 6.92
N ASP A 105 7.55 11.67 6.36
CA ASP A 105 6.13 11.67 6.76
C ASP A 105 5.46 13.06 6.77
N CYS A 106 6.01 14.02 6.03
CA CYS A 106 5.40 15.34 5.91
C CYS A 106 5.11 16.02 7.26
N THR A 107 6.08 16.00 8.17
CA THR A 107 6.00 16.67 9.49
C THR A 107 5.54 18.13 9.41
N THR A 108 5.80 18.81 8.29
CA THR A 108 5.15 20.07 7.91
C THR A 108 4.34 19.85 6.64
N TYR A 109 3.05 20.14 6.71
CA TYR A 109 2.09 19.85 5.66
C TYR A 109 2.12 20.93 4.56
N THR A 110 3.06 20.83 3.63
CA THR A 110 3.30 21.86 2.60
C THR A 110 2.76 21.47 1.23
N ASP A 111 2.46 22.47 0.41
CA ASP A 111 2.17 22.23 -1.01
C ASP A 111 3.38 21.63 -1.72
N PHE A 112 3.12 20.67 -2.61
CA PHE A 112 4.13 20.17 -3.52
C PHE A 112 4.49 21.25 -4.55
N VAL A 113 5.75 21.67 -4.52
CA VAL A 113 6.30 22.63 -5.48
C VAL A 113 6.88 21.86 -6.65
N GLN A 114 6.08 21.75 -7.71
CA GLN A 114 6.51 21.12 -8.95
C GLN A 114 7.48 22.02 -9.72
N THR A 115 8.66 21.49 -10.02
CA THR A 115 9.72 22.14 -10.79
C THR A 115 9.88 21.54 -12.20
N GLY A 116 9.25 20.39 -12.46
CA GLY A 116 9.25 19.77 -13.78
C GLY A 116 8.38 18.51 -13.84
N THR A 117 8.56 17.75 -14.91
CA THR A 117 7.90 16.45 -15.13
C THR A 117 8.93 15.47 -15.70
N SER A 118 8.99 14.25 -15.18
CA SER A 118 9.92 13.22 -15.65
C SER A 118 9.52 12.69 -17.03
N ALA A 119 10.39 11.89 -17.65
CA ALA A 119 10.09 11.26 -18.93
C ALA A 119 8.87 10.30 -18.85
N GLU A 120 8.63 9.73 -17.68
CA GLU A 120 7.52 8.85 -17.35
C GLU A 120 6.24 9.61 -16.96
N GLY A 121 6.25 10.94 -17.01
CA GLY A 121 5.09 11.77 -16.68
C GLY A 121 4.89 12.04 -15.18
N LEU A 122 5.88 11.73 -14.33
CA LEU A 122 5.79 11.98 -12.89
C LEU A 122 6.16 13.44 -12.55
N PRO A 123 5.48 14.09 -11.58
CA PRO A 123 5.87 15.40 -11.09
C PRO A 123 7.28 15.36 -10.47
N VAL A 124 8.14 16.27 -10.93
CA VAL A 124 9.47 16.51 -10.34
C VAL A 124 9.37 17.69 -9.39
N GLY A 125 9.76 17.52 -8.13
CA GLY A 125 9.60 18.53 -7.08
C GLY A 125 9.63 17.93 -5.68
N ASP A 126 9.19 18.73 -4.71
CA ASP A 126 9.11 18.33 -3.31
C ASP A 126 7.96 19.04 -2.59
N GLY A 127 7.51 18.45 -1.49
CA GLY A 127 6.38 18.85 -0.68
C GLY A 127 5.40 17.69 -0.46
N CYS A 128 4.28 17.99 0.17
CA CYS A 128 3.35 16.97 0.68
C CYS A 128 2.10 16.85 -0.16
N VAL A 129 1.46 17.97 -0.48
CA VAL A 129 0.17 17.99 -1.16
C VAL A 129 0.38 18.17 -2.66
N TYR A 130 0.20 17.08 -3.42
CA TYR A 130 0.37 17.08 -4.87
C TYR A 130 -0.66 17.99 -5.56
N PRO A 131 -0.28 18.67 -6.67
CA PRO A 131 -1.21 19.52 -7.41
C PRO A 131 -2.34 18.71 -8.04
N ALA A 132 -3.50 19.33 -8.27
CA ALA A 132 -4.72 18.65 -8.75
C ALA A 132 -4.60 17.96 -10.12
N ALA A 133 -3.53 18.24 -10.87
CA ALA A 133 -3.18 17.56 -12.10
C ALA A 133 -2.65 16.13 -11.87
N VAL A 134 -2.06 15.85 -10.70
CA VAL A 134 -1.63 14.51 -10.30
C VAL A 134 -2.86 13.73 -9.87
N LYS A 135 -3.17 12.68 -10.62
CA LYS A 135 -4.38 11.87 -10.42
C LYS A 135 -4.13 10.70 -9.48
N THR A 136 -5.22 10.32 -8.83
CA THR A 136 -5.29 9.21 -7.87
C THR A 136 -6.32 8.17 -8.34
N LEU A 137 -6.32 6.99 -7.73
CA LEU A 137 -7.31 5.95 -7.94
C LEU A 137 -8.73 6.48 -7.73
N PRO A 138 -9.05 7.24 -6.66
CA PRO A 138 -10.30 8.01 -6.55
C PRO A 138 -10.73 8.78 -7.80
N ASP A 139 -9.81 9.49 -8.46
CA ASP A 139 -10.10 10.24 -9.69
C ASP A 139 -10.51 9.29 -10.83
N GLN A 140 -9.80 8.17 -10.98
CA GLN A 140 -10.09 7.15 -12.01
C GLN A 140 -11.40 6.42 -11.75
N LEU A 141 -11.69 6.08 -10.49
CA LEU A 141 -12.93 5.43 -10.07
C LEU A 141 -14.12 6.34 -10.37
N LYS A 142 -14.04 7.62 -9.96
CA LYS A 142 -15.09 8.62 -10.25
C LYS A 142 -15.32 8.76 -11.75
N THR A 143 -14.26 8.85 -12.55
CA THR A 143 -14.34 8.91 -14.02
C THR A 143 -15.01 7.67 -14.62
N SER A 144 -14.85 6.52 -13.96
CA SER A 144 -15.44 5.24 -14.37
C SER A 144 -16.85 5.01 -13.79
N GLY A 145 -17.42 5.98 -13.08
CA GLY A 145 -18.74 5.85 -12.42
C GLY A 145 -18.75 4.92 -11.21
N LEU A 146 -17.59 4.67 -10.61
CA LEU A 146 -17.41 3.84 -9.43
C LEU A 146 -17.27 4.70 -8.17
N THR A 147 -17.70 4.15 -7.03
CA THR A 147 -17.67 4.83 -5.74
C THR A 147 -16.44 4.44 -4.92
N TRP A 148 -16.00 5.35 -4.06
CA TRP A 148 -14.88 5.11 -3.16
C TRP A 148 -15.10 5.81 -1.83
N ARG A 149 -14.49 5.27 -0.76
CA ARG A 149 -14.45 5.92 0.55
C ARG A 149 -13.24 5.45 1.38
N GLY A 150 -12.59 6.39 2.03
CA GLY A 150 -11.57 6.19 3.06
C GLY A 150 -12.16 6.29 4.46
N TYR A 151 -11.76 5.38 5.34
CA TYR A 151 -12.24 5.24 6.70
C TYR A 151 -11.07 5.24 7.67
N MET A 152 -10.95 6.32 8.43
CA MET A 152 -9.81 6.57 9.31
C MET A 152 -10.24 6.44 10.77
N GLU A 153 -9.64 5.54 11.53
CA GLU A 153 -9.96 5.43 12.96
C GLU A 153 -9.50 6.68 13.73
N ASP A 154 -10.29 7.07 14.73
CA ASP A 154 -10.14 8.27 15.57
C ASP A 154 -10.19 9.63 14.87
N MET A 155 -10.24 9.71 13.53
CA MET A 155 -10.25 11.00 12.82
C MET A 155 -11.40 11.91 13.29
N GLY A 156 -11.03 13.10 13.79
CA GLY A 156 -11.97 14.10 14.28
C GLY A 156 -12.48 13.87 15.71
N ASN A 157 -11.84 13.00 16.49
CA ASN A 157 -12.08 12.92 17.93
C ASN A 157 -11.68 14.23 18.63
N ASP A 158 -10.66 14.94 18.14
CA ASP A 158 -10.33 16.32 18.50
C ASP A 158 -10.60 17.32 17.35
N PRO A 159 -11.76 18.00 17.34
CA PRO A 159 -12.11 19.01 16.35
C PRO A 159 -11.18 20.22 16.31
N THR A 160 -10.32 20.42 17.32
CA THR A 160 -9.33 21.50 17.33
C THR A 160 -8.04 21.11 16.60
N ARG A 161 -7.82 19.81 16.39
CA ARG A 161 -6.66 19.26 15.70
C ARG A 161 -6.95 18.94 14.24
N GLU A 162 -8.11 18.35 13.94
CA GLU A 162 -8.56 18.09 12.56
C GLU A 162 -10.09 18.02 12.43
N SER A 163 -10.59 18.08 11.19
CA SER A 163 -12.01 17.91 10.91
C SER A 163 -12.43 16.43 10.94
N ALA A 164 -13.68 16.16 11.34
CA ALA A 164 -14.28 14.82 11.35
C ALA A 164 -14.52 14.21 9.96
N THR A 165 -14.36 15.01 8.91
CA THR A 165 -14.31 14.56 7.52
C THR A 165 -13.21 15.32 6.82
N CYS A 166 -12.46 14.68 5.93
CA CYS A 166 -11.30 15.31 5.31
C CYS A 166 -10.32 15.88 6.36
N GLY A 167 -10.03 15.10 7.41
CA GLY A 167 -9.17 15.55 8.51
C GLY A 167 -7.70 15.65 8.06
N HIS A 168 -7.20 16.87 7.91
CA HIS A 168 -5.80 17.13 7.58
C HIS A 168 -5.30 18.43 8.22
N PRO A 169 -3.98 18.60 8.38
CA PRO A 169 -3.40 19.85 8.86
C PRO A 169 -3.68 21.00 7.90
N THR A 170 -3.57 22.24 8.41
CA THR A 170 -3.62 23.41 7.52
C THR A 170 -2.35 23.46 6.67
N ILE A 171 -2.48 23.76 5.37
CA ILE A 171 -1.31 23.90 4.49
C ILE A 171 -0.33 24.94 5.04
N GLY A 172 0.95 24.57 5.09
CA GLY A 172 2.05 25.35 5.64
C GLY A 172 2.27 25.19 7.15
N THR A 173 1.51 24.33 7.83
CA THR A 173 1.62 24.13 9.29
C THR A 173 2.24 22.78 9.65
N THR A 174 2.81 22.68 10.85
CA THR A 174 3.25 21.41 11.43
C THR A 174 2.06 20.48 11.62
N ASP A 175 2.21 19.23 11.18
CA ASP A 175 1.19 18.20 11.37
C ASP A 175 1.14 17.75 12.84
N GLN A 176 0.10 18.21 13.55
CA GLN A 176 -0.13 17.87 14.96
C GLN A 176 -0.67 16.44 15.16
N THR A 177 -1.15 15.78 14.10
CA THR A 177 -1.66 14.39 14.17
C THR A 177 -0.53 13.37 14.32
N ASN A 178 0.73 13.79 14.13
CA ASN A 178 1.90 13.01 14.49
C ASN A 178 2.09 12.83 16.01
N HIS A 179 1.26 13.49 16.81
CA HIS A 179 1.23 13.35 18.27
C HIS A 179 -0.08 12.74 18.73
N GLN A 180 0.00 11.56 19.36
CA GLN A 180 -1.15 10.91 19.98
C GLN A 180 -1.65 11.73 21.18
N LEU A 181 -2.97 11.80 21.34
CA LEU A 181 -3.62 12.43 22.49
C LEU A 181 -4.23 11.38 23.41
N ALA A 182 -3.83 11.38 24.67
CA ALA A 182 -4.48 10.58 25.70
C ALA A 182 -5.93 11.05 25.94
N PRO A 183 -6.81 10.16 26.42
CA PRO A 183 -8.11 10.56 26.95
C PRO A 183 -7.99 11.70 27.97
N SER A 184 -8.77 12.75 27.78
CA SER A 184 -8.80 13.93 28.64
C SER A 184 -10.21 14.52 28.74
N ALA A 185 -10.42 15.53 29.59
CA ALA A 185 -11.71 16.21 29.66
C ALA A 185 -12.09 16.91 28.34
N ALA A 186 -11.10 17.39 27.57
CA ALA A 186 -11.32 18.05 26.28
C ALA A 186 -11.50 17.03 25.14
N VAL A 187 -10.80 15.90 25.21
CA VAL A 187 -10.84 14.83 24.21
C VAL A 187 -11.11 13.50 24.92
N PRO A 188 -12.38 13.18 25.25
CA PRO A 188 -12.71 12.06 26.16
C PRO A 188 -12.29 10.67 25.65
N LYS A 189 -12.22 10.49 24.33
CA LYS A 189 -11.77 9.23 23.71
C LYS A 189 -10.26 9.15 23.50
N GLY A 190 -9.54 10.24 23.77
CA GLY A 190 -8.22 10.45 23.18
C GLY A 190 -8.32 10.60 21.67
N ASP A 191 -7.17 10.76 21.02
CA ASP A 191 -7.12 10.84 19.57
C ASP A 191 -5.77 10.36 19.03
N GLN A 192 -5.82 9.26 18.31
CA GLN A 192 -4.65 8.57 17.74
C GLN A 192 -4.71 8.53 16.20
N TYR A 193 -5.56 9.35 15.59
CA TYR A 193 -5.52 9.56 14.14
C TYR A 193 -4.18 10.17 13.70
N ALA A 194 -3.66 9.69 12.57
CA ALA A 194 -2.46 10.20 11.92
C ALA A 194 -2.75 10.50 10.45
N ALA A 195 -2.61 11.76 10.05
CA ALA A 195 -2.83 12.20 8.68
C ALA A 195 -1.90 11.48 7.70
N ARG A 196 -0.66 11.18 8.10
CA ARG A 196 0.31 10.39 7.29
C ARG A 196 -0.19 9.01 6.86
N HIS A 197 -1.19 8.43 7.54
CA HIS A 197 -1.80 7.15 7.15
C HIS A 197 -3.11 7.32 6.34
N ASN A 198 -3.46 8.56 6.00
CA ASN A 198 -4.61 8.93 5.17
C ASN A 198 -4.10 9.51 3.83
N PRO A 199 -3.93 8.69 2.78
CA PRO A 199 -3.33 9.18 1.55
C PRO A 199 -4.18 10.21 0.81
N PHE A 200 -5.50 10.22 1.05
CA PHE A 200 -6.44 11.05 0.32
C PHE A 200 -6.25 12.54 0.56
N VAL A 201 -5.65 12.93 1.69
CA VAL A 201 -5.48 14.35 2.01
C VAL A 201 -4.27 14.96 1.31
N TYR A 202 -3.33 14.15 0.79
CA TYR A 202 -2.11 14.65 0.14
C TYR A 202 -2.28 15.02 -1.34
N PHE A 203 -3.51 15.26 -1.81
CA PHE A 203 -3.79 15.59 -3.21
C PHE A 203 -4.85 16.69 -3.32
N HIS A 204 -4.50 17.78 -4.00
CA HIS A 204 -5.44 18.87 -4.35
C HIS A 204 -6.60 18.40 -5.23
N SER A 205 -6.45 17.29 -5.97
CA SER A 205 -7.58 16.70 -6.70
C SER A 205 -8.69 16.20 -5.78
N ILE A 206 -8.37 15.94 -4.51
CA ILE A 206 -9.30 15.46 -3.48
C ILE A 206 -9.62 16.57 -2.49
N ILE A 207 -8.65 17.19 -1.82
CA ILE A 207 -8.92 18.11 -0.69
C ILE A 207 -9.68 19.38 -1.09
N ASP A 208 -9.51 19.83 -2.34
CA ASP A 208 -10.26 20.98 -2.88
C ASP A 208 -11.61 20.57 -3.48
N SER A 209 -11.88 19.27 -3.57
CA SER A 209 -13.14 18.70 -4.08
C SER A 209 -14.14 18.45 -2.95
N PRO A 210 -15.45 18.60 -3.19
CA PRO A 210 -16.49 18.12 -2.26
C PRO A 210 -16.37 16.64 -1.90
N ASP A 211 -15.68 15.86 -2.74
CA ASP A 211 -15.44 14.44 -2.51
C ASP A 211 -14.70 14.19 -1.20
N CYS A 212 -13.74 15.05 -0.80
CA CYS A 212 -12.98 14.79 0.43
C CYS A 212 -13.89 14.79 1.66
N LYS A 213 -14.77 15.78 1.80
CA LYS A 213 -15.75 15.83 2.91
C LYS A 213 -16.74 14.67 2.89
N THR A 214 -17.03 14.14 1.71
CA THR A 214 -18.01 13.05 1.55
C THR A 214 -17.39 11.67 1.72
N ASN A 215 -16.14 11.50 1.28
CA ASN A 215 -15.51 10.19 1.09
C ASN A 215 -14.30 9.95 2.00
N VAL A 216 -13.81 10.94 2.73
CA VAL A 216 -12.75 10.75 3.73
C VAL A 216 -13.38 10.96 5.10
N VAL A 217 -13.73 9.87 5.76
CA VAL A 217 -14.60 9.89 6.96
C VAL A 217 -14.02 9.05 8.09
N ALA A 218 -14.53 9.28 9.31
CA ALA A 218 -14.18 8.47 10.46
C ALA A 218 -14.62 7.01 10.27
N LEU A 219 -13.86 6.06 10.84
CA LEU A 219 -14.11 4.62 10.70
C LEU A 219 -15.49 4.16 11.19
N ASP A 220 -16.08 4.86 12.16
CA ASP A 220 -17.41 4.55 12.69
C ASP A 220 -18.53 4.63 11.64
N LYS A 221 -18.29 5.24 10.48
CA LYS A 221 -19.24 5.31 9.36
C LYS A 221 -19.30 4.01 8.54
N LEU A 222 -18.24 3.20 8.55
CA LEU A 222 -18.15 2.00 7.72
C LEU A 222 -19.28 1.00 7.99
N GLU A 223 -19.69 0.83 9.24
CA GLU A 223 -20.76 -0.11 9.59
C GLU A 223 -22.10 0.24 8.93
N GLY A 224 -22.41 1.54 8.81
CA GLY A 224 -23.60 1.99 8.10
C GLY A 224 -23.52 1.71 6.60
N ASP A 225 -22.35 1.92 6.00
CA ASP A 225 -22.14 1.73 4.56
C ASP A 225 -22.15 0.24 4.17
N LEU A 226 -21.71 -0.65 5.05
CA LEU A 226 -21.74 -2.12 4.86
C LEU A 226 -23.16 -2.72 4.89
N ALA A 227 -24.19 -1.94 5.24
CA ALA A 227 -25.54 -2.45 5.46
C ALA A 227 -26.20 -3.00 4.19
N LYS A 228 -25.85 -2.48 3.01
CA LYS A 228 -26.40 -2.90 1.71
C LYS A 228 -25.33 -2.83 0.63
N VAL A 229 -25.52 -3.60 -0.44
CA VAL A 229 -24.66 -3.51 -1.64
C VAL A 229 -24.56 -2.07 -2.15
N ASP A 230 -25.69 -1.38 -2.31
CA ASP A 230 -25.72 -0.03 -2.90
C ASP A 230 -25.10 1.07 -2.02
N SER A 231 -25.01 0.85 -0.69
CA SER A 231 -24.34 1.78 0.23
C SER A 231 -22.86 1.47 0.40
N THR A 232 -22.41 0.27 0.02
CA THR A 232 -21.01 -0.12 0.14
C THR A 232 -20.21 0.43 -1.05
N PRO A 233 -19.16 1.23 -0.84
CA PRO A 233 -18.36 1.76 -1.94
C PRO A 233 -17.64 0.65 -2.72
N ASN A 234 -17.41 0.85 -4.03
CA ASN A 234 -16.62 -0.10 -4.82
C ASN A 234 -15.19 -0.23 -4.28
N PHE A 235 -14.57 0.88 -3.86
CA PHE A 235 -13.28 0.88 -3.21
C PHE A 235 -13.37 1.42 -1.78
N VAL A 236 -12.94 0.61 -0.83
CA VAL A 236 -12.92 0.91 0.60
C VAL A 236 -11.49 0.84 1.09
N PHE A 237 -10.97 1.95 1.61
CA PHE A 237 -9.64 2.01 2.25
C PHE A 237 -9.81 2.27 3.74
N ILE A 238 -9.22 1.45 4.58
CA ILE A 238 -9.38 1.47 6.03
C ILE A 238 -8.01 1.57 6.67
N THR A 239 -7.84 2.59 7.51
CA THR A 239 -6.64 2.76 8.33
C THR A 239 -7.03 2.70 9.81
N PRO A 240 -6.51 1.73 10.58
CA PRO A 240 -6.58 1.78 12.03
C PRO A 240 -5.82 3.00 12.58
N ASN A 241 -6.08 3.36 13.83
CA ASN A 241 -5.32 4.41 14.50
C ASN A 241 -3.92 3.87 14.87
N VAL A 242 -3.02 4.76 15.30
CA VAL A 242 -1.62 4.36 15.53
C VAL A 242 -1.42 3.31 16.64
N CYS A 243 -2.44 3.07 17.46
CA CYS A 243 -2.42 2.02 18.46
C CYS A 243 -2.93 0.66 17.93
N ASN A 244 -3.81 0.67 16.93
CA ASN A 244 -4.47 -0.50 16.38
C ASN A 244 -3.86 -0.96 15.05
N ASP A 245 -2.94 -0.21 14.45
CA ASP A 245 -2.28 -0.56 13.20
C ASP A 245 -1.14 -1.57 13.36
N GLY A 246 -0.68 -1.77 14.60
CA GLY A 246 0.37 -2.72 14.95
C GLY A 246 1.74 -2.10 15.20
N HIS A 247 1.94 -0.81 14.92
CA HIS A 247 3.22 -0.14 15.10
C HIS A 247 3.46 0.29 16.54
N ASP A 248 2.58 1.12 17.11
CA ASP A 248 2.83 1.68 18.43
C ASP A 248 2.55 0.67 19.53
N GLY A 249 3.44 0.61 20.51
CA GLY A 249 3.39 -0.35 21.62
C GLY A 249 3.98 -1.73 21.26
N ASP A 250 4.31 -2.52 22.28
CA ASP A 250 4.93 -3.84 22.11
C ASP A 250 3.94 -5.02 22.29
N GLY A 251 2.66 -4.73 22.52
CA GLY A 251 1.60 -5.72 22.72
C GLY A 251 1.60 -6.42 24.08
N THR A 252 2.56 -6.12 24.96
CA THR A 252 2.63 -6.75 26.29
C THR A 252 1.66 -6.11 27.29
N GLY A 253 1.35 -4.81 27.10
CA GLY A 253 0.61 -4.00 28.08
C GLY A 253 1.43 -3.66 29.33
N ALA A 254 2.75 -3.87 29.30
CA ALA A 254 3.63 -3.45 30.38
C ALA A 254 3.68 -1.90 30.49
N ALA A 255 3.92 -1.41 31.71
CA ALA A 255 4.01 0.02 31.96
C ALA A 255 5.09 0.69 31.08
N GLY A 256 4.72 1.75 30.37
CA GLY A 256 5.60 2.46 29.44
C GLY A 256 5.87 1.74 28.11
N LYS A 257 5.13 0.67 27.81
CA LYS A 257 5.27 -0.13 26.59
C LYS A 257 4.01 -0.19 25.71
N GLY A 258 2.92 0.41 26.17
CA GLY A 258 1.67 0.52 25.42
C GLY A 258 1.49 1.89 24.76
N CYS A 259 0.34 2.06 24.12
CA CYS A 259 -0.08 3.33 23.52
C CYS A 259 -0.41 4.39 24.58
N ILE A 260 -0.55 5.65 24.16
CA ILE A 260 -0.82 6.75 25.09
C ILE A 260 -2.18 6.61 25.81
N ASN A 261 -3.12 5.89 25.21
CA ASN A 261 -4.44 5.60 25.78
C ASN A 261 -4.42 4.42 26.79
N GLY A 262 -3.25 3.81 27.04
CA GLY A 262 -3.06 2.70 27.98
C GLY A 262 -3.29 1.30 27.39
N GLN A 263 -3.66 1.19 26.11
CA GLN A 263 -3.78 -0.10 25.44
C GLN A 263 -2.39 -0.73 25.15
N PRO A 264 -2.29 -2.07 25.00
CA PRO A 264 -1.00 -2.73 24.74
C PRO A 264 -0.30 -2.31 23.45
N GLY A 265 -1.06 -1.89 22.44
CA GLY A 265 -0.51 -1.64 21.12
C GLY A 265 0.02 -2.91 20.42
N GLY A 266 0.88 -2.70 19.43
CA GLY A 266 1.58 -3.76 18.73
C GLY A 266 0.66 -4.70 17.94
N LEU A 267 1.21 -5.84 17.52
CA LEU A 267 0.45 -6.84 16.77
C LEU A 267 -0.76 -7.39 17.55
N LYS A 268 -0.75 -7.29 18.88
CA LYS A 268 -1.88 -7.72 19.72
C LYS A 268 -3.14 -6.89 19.44
N THR A 269 -3.06 -5.57 19.53
CA THR A 269 -4.21 -4.69 19.29
C THR A 269 -4.63 -4.70 17.83
N ALA A 270 -3.68 -4.83 16.89
CA ALA A 270 -4.00 -5.03 15.47
C ALA A 270 -4.81 -6.32 15.23
N ASP A 271 -4.46 -7.42 15.88
CA ASP A 271 -5.22 -8.67 15.79
C ASP A 271 -6.64 -8.53 16.36
N GLU A 272 -6.80 -7.77 17.44
CA GLU A 272 -8.10 -7.45 18.06
C GLU A 272 -8.95 -6.55 17.15
N PHE A 273 -8.35 -5.53 16.53
CA PHE A 273 -8.98 -4.69 15.53
C PHE A 273 -9.52 -5.51 14.36
N LEU A 274 -8.68 -6.41 13.81
CA LEU A 274 -9.08 -7.28 12.70
C LEU A 274 -10.21 -8.24 13.09
N LYS A 275 -10.22 -8.76 14.32
CA LYS A 275 -11.34 -9.61 14.82
C LYS A 275 -12.67 -8.87 14.89
N VAL A 276 -12.66 -7.54 14.96
CA VAL A 276 -13.89 -6.72 14.91
C VAL A 276 -14.30 -6.47 13.46
N TRP A 277 -13.39 -5.95 12.64
CA TRP A 277 -13.76 -5.41 11.33
C TRP A 277 -13.84 -6.46 10.22
N VAL A 278 -12.95 -7.46 10.24
CA VAL A 278 -12.96 -8.50 9.20
C VAL A 278 -14.30 -9.25 9.19
N PRO A 279 -14.84 -9.76 10.32
CA PRO A 279 -16.14 -10.41 10.31
C PRO A 279 -17.29 -9.52 9.81
N LYS A 280 -17.29 -8.22 10.14
CA LYS A 280 -18.30 -7.27 9.66
C LYS A 280 -18.24 -7.11 8.14
N ILE A 281 -17.04 -6.94 7.58
CA ILE A 281 -16.83 -6.84 6.13
C ILE A 281 -17.27 -8.14 5.45
N LEU A 282 -16.78 -9.29 5.92
CA LEU A 282 -17.10 -10.59 5.32
C LEU A 282 -18.58 -10.96 5.41
N ALA A 283 -19.29 -10.44 6.41
CA ALA A 283 -20.73 -10.62 6.58
C ALA A 283 -21.58 -9.73 5.67
N SER A 284 -21.04 -8.63 5.14
CA SER A 284 -21.76 -7.68 4.28
C SER A 284 -22.25 -8.33 2.97
N GLU A 285 -23.37 -7.85 2.44
CA GLU A 285 -23.92 -8.36 1.18
C GLU A 285 -22.99 -8.04 0.00
N ALA A 286 -22.37 -6.86 0.00
CA ALA A 286 -21.41 -6.45 -1.02
C ALA A 286 -20.22 -7.41 -1.10
N TYR A 287 -19.61 -7.74 0.05
CA TYR A 287 -18.50 -8.68 0.07
C TYR A 287 -18.90 -10.08 -0.42
N LYS A 288 -20.04 -10.60 0.08
CA LYS A 288 -20.52 -11.95 -0.30
C LYS A 288 -20.82 -12.06 -1.80
N LYS A 289 -21.25 -10.97 -2.42
CA LYS A 289 -21.58 -10.92 -3.84
C LYS A 289 -20.33 -11.00 -4.72
N ASP A 290 -19.34 -10.14 -4.48
CA ASP A 290 -18.19 -9.94 -5.36
C ASP A 290 -17.04 -9.17 -4.66
N GLY A 291 -16.80 -9.48 -3.38
CA GLY A 291 -15.80 -8.84 -2.53
C GLY A 291 -14.38 -9.39 -2.65
N LEU A 292 -13.40 -8.50 -2.48
CA LEU A 292 -12.01 -8.80 -2.19
C LEU A 292 -11.57 -7.98 -0.97
N LEU A 293 -11.15 -8.64 0.10
CA LEU A 293 -10.49 -8.01 1.24
C LEU A 293 -8.97 -8.22 1.11
N ILE A 294 -8.21 -7.14 1.19
CA ILE A 294 -6.75 -7.10 1.22
C ILE A 294 -6.34 -6.56 2.58
N ILE A 295 -5.48 -7.28 3.30
CA ILE A 295 -4.85 -6.83 4.54
C ILE A 295 -3.35 -6.83 4.28
N ASN A 296 -2.74 -5.66 4.26
CA ASN A 296 -1.31 -5.48 4.06
C ASN A 296 -0.69 -4.65 5.20
N PHE A 297 0.63 -4.47 5.13
CA PHE A 297 1.33 -3.45 5.90
C PHE A 297 1.94 -2.43 4.93
N ASP A 298 2.11 -1.20 5.38
CA ASP A 298 2.74 -0.11 4.63
C ASP A 298 4.25 -0.39 4.38
N GLU A 299 4.97 -0.86 5.40
CA GLU A 299 6.39 -1.17 5.35
C GLU A 299 6.78 -2.20 6.41
N GLY A 300 7.98 -2.73 6.26
CA GLY A 300 8.62 -3.65 7.18
C GLY A 300 8.99 -2.94 8.48
N GLY A 301 9.35 -3.74 9.48
CA GLY A 301 9.89 -3.18 10.70
C GLY A 301 11.21 -2.49 10.40
N ALA A 302 11.32 -1.20 10.69
CA ALA A 302 12.61 -0.53 10.60
C ALA A 302 13.56 -1.17 11.63
N THR A 303 14.51 -2.00 11.19
CA THR A 303 15.63 -2.37 12.06
C THR A 303 16.61 -1.19 12.07
N ALA A 304 16.19 -0.10 12.70
CA ALA A 304 16.96 1.12 12.75
C ALA A 304 18.26 0.89 13.54
N GLY A 305 19.38 0.80 12.83
CA GLY A 305 20.68 0.95 13.45
C GLY A 305 20.85 2.40 13.88
N GLN A 306 21.02 2.66 15.17
CA GLN A 306 21.34 4.00 15.66
C GLN A 306 22.84 4.14 15.90
N THR A 307 23.47 5.13 15.28
CA THR A 307 24.86 5.50 15.55
C THR A 307 24.96 6.98 15.87
N VAL A 308 26.00 7.36 16.62
CA VAL A 308 26.31 8.76 16.88
C VAL A 308 27.62 9.08 16.17
N THR A 309 27.61 10.05 15.27
CA THR A 309 28.82 10.59 14.64
C THR A 309 29.00 12.06 15.04
N VAL A 310 30.23 12.57 14.92
CA VAL A 310 30.56 13.98 15.20
C VAL A 310 31.20 14.55 13.96
N ASP A 311 30.62 15.63 13.42
CA ASP A 311 31.19 16.30 12.26
C ASP A 311 32.43 17.15 12.61
N SER A 312 33.07 17.71 11.59
CA SER A 312 34.24 18.57 11.76
C SER A 312 33.97 19.87 12.53
N SER A 313 32.69 20.26 12.68
CA SER A 313 32.27 21.41 13.50
C SER A 313 32.05 21.05 14.97
N GLY A 314 32.11 19.76 15.33
CA GLY A 314 31.83 19.26 16.67
C GLY A 314 30.34 19.00 16.93
N LYS A 315 29.49 19.07 15.90
CA LYS A 315 28.06 18.79 16.00
C LYS A 315 27.83 17.29 16.06
N GLN A 316 26.93 16.84 16.93
CA GLN A 316 26.54 15.44 17.05
C GLN A 316 25.42 15.10 16.07
N HIS A 317 25.57 13.97 15.38
CA HIS A 317 24.60 13.41 14.45
C HIS A 317 24.12 12.09 15.01
N ILE A 318 22.84 12.01 15.36
CA ILE A 318 22.19 10.75 15.70
C ILE A 318 21.64 10.18 14.39
N VAL A 319 22.36 9.23 13.81
CA VAL A 319 22.02 8.61 12.53
C VAL A 319 21.12 7.40 12.78
N VAL A 320 19.92 7.44 12.22
CA VAL A 320 18.95 6.34 12.22
C VAL A 320 18.96 5.73 10.83
N SER A 321 19.51 4.52 10.71
CA SER A 321 19.66 3.84 9.41
C SER A 321 18.57 2.79 9.21
N TYR A 322 17.69 3.03 8.23
CA TYR A 322 16.67 2.09 7.80
C TYR A 322 17.33 1.02 6.92
N ASN A 323 17.61 -0.14 7.50
CA ASN A 323 18.33 -1.23 6.82
C ASN A 323 17.39 -2.25 6.13
N SER A 324 16.08 -2.16 6.36
CA SER A 324 15.03 -2.94 5.68
C SER A 324 14.80 -2.45 4.25
N ALA A 325 15.88 -2.32 3.47
CA ALA A 325 15.81 -1.92 2.07
C ALA A 325 15.46 -3.10 1.13
N GLU A 326 14.87 -4.17 1.66
CA GLU A 326 14.35 -5.23 0.80
C GLU A 326 13.26 -4.64 -0.09
N ALA A 327 13.43 -4.82 -1.40
CA ALA A 327 12.51 -4.37 -2.43
C ALA A 327 12.27 -5.50 -3.42
N CYS A 328 11.19 -5.41 -4.18
CA CYS A 328 10.91 -6.32 -5.27
C CYS A 328 10.68 -5.58 -6.59
N CYS A 329 10.28 -6.35 -7.60
CA CYS A 329 9.47 -5.82 -8.69
C CYS A 329 10.19 -4.78 -9.56
N ASN A 330 11.54 -4.80 -9.54
CA ASN A 330 12.42 -3.82 -10.17
C ASN A 330 12.07 -2.38 -9.80
N GLN A 331 11.65 -2.17 -8.54
CA GLN A 331 11.23 -0.87 -8.07
C GLN A 331 12.30 0.20 -8.32
N GLN A 332 11.87 1.32 -8.91
CA GLN A 332 12.70 2.49 -9.14
C GLN A 332 12.61 3.47 -7.95
N GLY A 333 13.64 4.29 -7.77
CA GLY A 333 13.69 5.28 -6.68
C GLY A 333 12.78 6.50 -6.87
N GLY A 334 12.26 6.74 -8.07
CA GLY A 334 11.56 7.99 -8.37
C GLY A 334 12.48 9.11 -8.87
N PRO A 335 11.91 10.18 -9.45
CA PRO A 335 12.69 11.31 -9.95
C PRO A 335 13.09 12.31 -8.86
N ASN A 336 12.49 12.22 -7.66
CA ASN A 336 12.58 13.24 -6.61
C ASN A 336 13.63 12.93 -5.54
N VAL A 337 14.14 11.69 -5.49
CA VAL A 337 15.20 11.30 -4.55
C VAL A 337 16.31 10.56 -5.27
N LYS A 338 17.51 10.64 -4.71
CA LYS A 338 18.65 9.81 -5.10
C LYS A 338 19.10 9.01 -3.88
N TYR A 339 19.26 7.71 -4.05
CA TYR A 339 19.77 6.84 -3.00
C TYR A 339 21.31 6.71 -3.07
N PRO A 340 22.01 6.58 -1.93
CA PRO A 340 21.46 6.66 -0.56
C PRO A 340 20.94 8.07 -0.25
N LEU A 341 19.79 8.14 0.42
CA LEU A 341 19.13 9.38 0.85
C LEU A 341 19.44 9.62 2.32
N THR A 342 19.80 10.86 2.68
CA THR A 342 19.92 11.28 4.07
C THR A 342 19.10 12.53 4.30
N LEU A 343 18.14 12.46 5.23
CA LEU A 343 17.31 13.59 5.66
C LEU A 343 17.79 14.08 7.02
N THR A 344 18.22 15.34 7.10
CA THR A 344 18.78 15.92 8.33
C THR A 344 17.78 16.84 9.01
N PHE A 345 17.52 16.57 10.28
CA PHE A 345 16.61 17.35 11.12
C PHE A 345 17.39 18.01 12.27
N PRO A 346 17.46 19.35 12.33
CA PRO A 346 18.14 20.04 13.42
C PRO A 346 17.36 19.90 14.72
N VAL A 347 18.02 19.44 15.79
CA VAL A 347 17.45 19.36 17.14
C VAL A 347 17.89 20.54 17.99
N SER A 348 19.16 20.89 17.89
CA SER A 348 19.76 22.02 18.59
C SER A 348 20.96 22.57 17.81
N ALA A 349 21.61 23.61 18.36
CA ALA A 349 22.86 24.12 17.81
C ALA A 349 23.98 23.06 17.74
N THR A 350 23.92 22.04 18.60
CA THR A 350 24.98 21.01 18.75
C THR A 350 24.53 19.60 18.36
N MET A 351 23.26 19.40 17.97
CA MET A 351 22.70 18.08 17.69
C MET A 351 21.74 18.09 16.50
N GLN A 352 21.79 17.02 15.70
CA GLN A 352 20.83 16.75 14.64
C GLN A 352 20.52 15.25 14.53
N TYR A 353 19.33 14.94 14.00
CA TYR A 353 18.94 13.58 13.61
C TYR A 353 19.11 13.40 12.10
N ASP A 354 19.69 12.29 11.70
CA ASP A 354 19.88 11.94 10.30
C ASP A 354 19.10 10.66 9.93
N LEU A 355 18.06 10.88 9.15
CA LEU A 355 17.24 9.97 8.34
C LEU A 355 18.01 9.22 7.26
N SER A 356 18.64 8.07 7.50
CA SER A 356 19.45 7.41 6.46
C SER A 356 18.72 6.24 5.79
N PHE A 357 18.55 6.33 4.47
CA PHE A 357 17.92 5.33 3.62
C PHE A 357 18.91 4.87 2.54
N PRO A 358 19.43 3.63 2.60
CA PRO A 358 20.50 3.18 1.70
C PRO A 358 20.01 2.89 0.27
N ALA A 359 18.76 2.47 0.11
CA ALA A 359 18.15 2.18 -1.19
C ALA A 359 16.61 2.35 -1.13
N ALA A 360 15.98 2.29 -2.30
CA ALA A 360 14.52 2.22 -2.42
C ALA A 360 13.99 0.88 -1.92
N GLY A 361 12.75 0.86 -1.44
CA GLY A 361 12.11 -0.31 -0.85
C GLY A 361 11.65 -0.04 0.58
N GLY A 362 10.61 -0.73 0.99
CA GLY A 362 10.03 -0.63 2.33
C GLY A 362 10.03 -1.96 3.08
N GLY A 363 10.87 -2.93 2.70
CA GLY A 363 10.94 -4.21 3.40
C GLY A 363 9.85 -5.21 3.02
N ARG A 364 10.05 -6.49 3.36
CA ARG A 364 9.11 -7.58 3.08
C ARG A 364 8.11 -7.73 4.21
N THR A 365 6.86 -7.37 3.96
CA THR A 365 5.78 -7.31 4.97
C THR A 365 4.84 -8.52 4.93
N GLY A 366 4.58 -9.04 3.73
CA GLY A 366 3.49 -9.98 3.50
C GLY A 366 2.11 -9.33 3.42
N ALA A 367 1.14 -10.08 2.90
CA ALA A 367 -0.25 -9.64 2.85
C ALA A 367 -1.20 -10.84 2.85
N VAL A 368 -2.44 -10.64 3.30
CA VAL A 368 -3.52 -11.63 3.24
C VAL A 368 -4.66 -11.11 2.39
N LEU A 369 -5.11 -11.93 1.44
CA LEU A 369 -6.25 -11.65 0.57
C LEU A 369 -7.37 -12.65 0.82
N ILE A 370 -8.60 -12.19 0.97
CA ILE A 370 -9.78 -13.04 1.17
C ILE A 370 -10.85 -12.64 0.16
N SER A 371 -11.36 -13.62 -0.58
CA SER A 371 -12.41 -13.41 -1.56
C SER A 371 -13.14 -14.73 -1.84
N PRO A 372 -14.43 -14.71 -2.22
CA PRO A 372 -15.11 -15.89 -2.77
C PRO A 372 -14.41 -16.49 -4.01
N PHE A 373 -13.54 -15.72 -4.68
CA PHE A 373 -12.81 -16.12 -5.88
C PHE A 373 -11.38 -16.62 -5.60
N ILE A 374 -11.04 -16.81 -4.33
CA ILE A 374 -9.74 -17.33 -3.89
C ILE A 374 -9.97 -18.64 -3.17
N LYS A 375 -9.22 -19.68 -3.54
CA LYS A 375 -9.26 -20.95 -2.81
C LYS A 375 -8.66 -20.76 -1.41
N PRO A 376 -9.37 -21.13 -0.32
CA PRO A 376 -8.82 -20.99 1.04
C PRO A 376 -7.50 -21.75 1.23
N GLY A 377 -6.54 -21.12 1.91
CA GLY A 377 -5.19 -21.65 2.13
C GLY A 377 -4.25 -21.52 0.93
N THR A 378 -4.58 -20.66 -0.04
CA THR A 378 -3.68 -20.34 -1.17
C THR A 378 -2.40 -19.66 -0.64
N VAL A 379 -1.27 -19.96 -1.25
CA VAL A 379 0.00 -19.30 -0.95
C VAL A 379 0.62 -18.84 -2.26
N SER A 380 0.86 -17.53 -2.37
CA SER A 380 1.61 -16.95 -3.49
C SER A 380 3.02 -16.56 -3.02
N ASN A 381 4.00 -16.93 -3.84
CA ASN A 381 5.39 -16.48 -3.71
C ASN A 381 5.76 -15.48 -4.82
N THR A 382 4.77 -15.01 -5.60
CA THR A 382 4.96 -13.94 -6.57
C THR A 382 5.31 -12.65 -5.82
N ALA A 383 6.32 -11.94 -6.31
CA ALA A 383 6.73 -10.70 -5.69
C ALA A 383 5.76 -9.56 -6.07
N TYR A 384 5.25 -8.87 -5.05
CA TYR A 384 4.30 -7.76 -5.17
C TYR A 384 4.70 -6.61 -4.25
N ASN A 385 4.38 -5.38 -4.63
CA ASN A 385 4.46 -4.21 -3.73
C ASN A 385 3.22 -3.32 -3.84
N HIS A 386 3.24 -2.13 -3.24
CA HIS A 386 2.10 -1.21 -3.31
C HIS A 386 1.73 -0.76 -4.73
N TYR A 387 2.71 -0.65 -5.64
CA TYR A 387 2.41 -0.39 -7.05
C TYR A 387 1.69 -1.58 -7.70
N SER A 388 2.06 -2.82 -7.34
CA SER A 388 1.31 -4.02 -7.77
C SER A 388 -0.12 -4.01 -7.26
N LEU A 389 -0.34 -3.60 -6.00
CA LEU A 389 -1.68 -3.46 -5.44
C LEU A 389 -2.52 -2.46 -6.25
N LEU A 390 -1.98 -1.26 -6.50
CA LEU A 390 -2.68 -0.24 -7.29
C LEU A 390 -3.03 -0.77 -8.69
N LYS A 391 -2.04 -1.33 -9.40
CA LYS A 391 -2.23 -1.94 -10.73
C LYS A 391 -3.33 -3.00 -10.72
N SER A 392 -3.36 -3.83 -9.68
CA SER A 392 -4.35 -4.91 -9.55
C SER A 392 -5.76 -4.35 -9.38
N ILE A 393 -5.92 -3.29 -8.60
CA ILE A 393 -7.21 -2.62 -8.39
C ILE A 393 -7.67 -1.92 -9.67
N GLU A 394 -6.77 -1.23 -10.36
CA GLU A 394 -7.04 -0.62 -11.67
C GLU A 394 -7.50 -1.69 -12.68
N GLN A 395 -6.87 -2.87 -12.70
CA GLN A 395 -7.28 -4.01 -13.54
C GLN A 395 -8.65 -4.58 -13.17
N ILE A 396 -8.91 -4.80 -11.88
CA ILE A 396 -10.20 -5.29 -11.37
C ILE A 396 -11.35 -4.38 -11.83
N PHE A 397 -11.14 -3.06 -11.74
CA PHE A 397 -12.10 -2.05 -12.16
C PHE A 397 -12.05 -1.69 -13.64
N LYS A 398 -11.21 -2.38 -14.43
CA LYS A 398 -11.07 -2.20 -15.89
C LYS A 398 -10.69 -0.77 -16.28
N ILE A 399 -9.92 -0.10 -15.42
CA ILE A 399 -9.30 1.19 -15.70
C ILE A 399 -8.23 0.98 -16.80
N LYS A 400 -8.23 1.85 -17.82
CA LYS A 400 -7.43 1.66 -19.04
C LYS A 400 -6.00 2.18 -18.94
N GLU A 401 -5.77 3.17 -18.09
CA GLU A 401 -4.50 3.84 -17.91
C GLU A 401 -4.06 3.66 -16.45
N TYR A 402 -2.87 3.14 -16.23
CA TYR A 402 -2.34 2.91 -14.88
C TYR A 402 -1.58 4.15 -14.38
N LEU A 403 -1.70 4.46 -13.09
CA LEU A 403 -1.05 5.64 -12.49
C LEU A 403 0.41 5.36 -12.12
N GLY A 404 1.27 6.35 -12.40
CA GLY A 404 2.67 6.37 -11.95
C GLY A 404 3.39 5.03 -12.14
N TYR A 405 4.02 4.53 -11.08
CA TYR A 405 4.75 3.26 -11.11
C TYR A 405 3.85 2.01 -11.13
N ALA A 406 2.52 2.11 -11.00
CA ALA A 406 1.63 1.00 -11.37
C ALA A 406 1.68 0.71 -12.88
N ASN A 407 2.04 1.71 -13.69
CA ASN A 407 2.22 1.56 -15.14
C ASN A 407 3.60 1.04 -15.56
N GLN A 408 4.51 0.77 -14.61
CA GLN A 408 5.85 0.34 -14.98
C GLN A 408 5.84 -1.04 -15.68
N SER A 409 6.73 -1.20 -16.65
CA SER A 409 6.86 -2.44 -17.42
C SER A 409 7.29 -3.60 -16.52
N GLY A 410 6.71 -4.78 -16.74
CA GLY A 410 7.03 -5.99 -15.98
C GLY A 410 6.49 -6.05 -14.55
N LEU A 411 5.79 -5.02 -14.07
CA LEU A 411 5.13 -5.07 -12.76
C LEU A 411 3.97 -6.06 -12.77
N ALA A 412 4.06 -7.06 -11.91
CA ALA A 412 3.02 -8.06 -11.70
C ALA A 412 1.79 -7.43 -11.03
N ALA A 413 0.62 -7.83 -11.49
CA ALA A 413 -0.66 -7.62 -10.81
C ALA A 413 -1.14 -8.95 -10.22
N PHE A 414 -2.09 -8.90 -9.27
CA PHE A 414 -2.72 -10.07 -8.70
C PHE A 414 -3.44 -10.85 -9.81
N GLY A 415 -3.08 -12.13 -9.97
CA GLY A 415 -3.53 -12.95 -11.08
C GLY A 415 -3.91 -14.35 -10.66
N ASP A 416 -3.66 -15.30 -11.56
CA ASP A 416 -4.07 -16.70 -11.42
C ASP A 416 -3.37 -17.43 -10.26
N ASP A 417 -2.30 -16.86 -9.71
CA ASP A 417 -1.63 -17.35 -8.50
C ASP A 417 -2.41 -17.05 -7.21
N ILE A 418 -3.34 -16.08 -7.26
CA ILE A 418 -4.20 -15.68 -6.15
C ILE A 418 -5.64 -16.12 -6.40
N PHE A 419 -6.21 -15.78 -7.57
CA PHE A 419 -7.60 -16.05 -7.92
C PHE A 419 -7.77 -17.46 -8.48
N THR A 420 -7.68 -18.44 -7.59
CA THR A 420 -7.55 -19.87 -7.90
C THR A 420 -8.86 -20.66 -7.85
N ASN A 421 -10.02 -20.01 -7.67
CA ASN A 421 -11.32 -20.65 -7.49
C ASN A 421 -12.26 -20.53 -8.70
#